data_AF-A0A7Y1VRH7-F1
#
_entry.id   AF-A0A7Y1VRH7-F1
#
_cell.length_a   1.000
_cell.length_b   1.000
_cell.length_c   1.000
_cell.angle_alpha   90.00
_cell.angle_beta   90.00
_cell.angle_gamma   90.00
#
_symmetry.space_group_name_H-M   'P 1'
#
loop_
_entity.id
_entity.type
_entity.pdbx_description
1 polymer ?
#
loop_
_entity_poly.entity_id
_entity_poly.type
_entity_poly.pdbx_seq_one_letter_code
_entity_poly.pdbx_strand_id
1 'polypeptide(L)'
;MRAQVILGSFLVWCIHLAANNIKVDSISVVNQDATQDFVMVEFDLSWENSWRLSSGPANYDAAWICIKYRVNNSPWGHARVHYVNGTDDGHQVPDGAMINAMSDFTGSLIYRESSGSGNVNWKNIRIRWNYGQNGVQDNDQVDLKVFAIEMVYVPQGPFYVGGTSGTEANKFYQYPSTSNSYQITSENAIDVGTVNGFLYYNAVAVGGDGLGPIPVTFPKGFKAFYCMKYELTEEQWVAFFNSLSEDQKANRDITGPGGKNSDGVVNGNTIEWVG
;
A
#
# COMPACT_ATOMS: atom_id res chain seq x y z
N MET A 1 -30.92 45.77 -36.85
CA MET A 1 -30.94 44.58 -35.97
C MET A 1 -29.54 44.38 -35.42
N ARG A 2 -29.35 44.48 -34.11
CA ARG A 2 -28.07 44.16 -33.45
C ARG A 2 -28.17 42.73 -32.92
N ALA A 3 -27.35 41.83 -33.43
CA ALA A 3 -27.21 40.48 -32.91
C ALA A 3 -26.42 40.53 -31.60
N GLN A 4 -27.01 40.08 -30.50
CA GLN A 4 -26.30 39.81 -29.25
C GLN A 4 -25.83 38.37 -29.28
N VAL A 5 -24.51 38.16 -29.27
CA VAL A 5 -23.89 36.85 -29.06
C VAL A 5 -23.78 36.64 -27.55
N ILE A 6 -24.56 35.69 -27.02
CA ILE A 6 -24.42 35.26 -25.62
C ILE A 6 -23.30 34.22 -25.58
N LEU A 7 -22.19 34.59 -24.96
CA LEU A 7 -21.08 33.68 -24.68
C LEU A 7 -21.45 32.82 -23.47
N GLY A 8 -21.92 31.59 -23.72
CA GLY A 8 -22.18 30.62 -22.66
C GLY A 8 -20.86 30.09 -22.11
N SER A 9 -20.52 30.47 -20.87
CA SER A 9 -19.42 29.87 -20.13
C SER A 9 -19.79 28.42 -19.79
N PHE A 10 -19.16 27.46 -20.46
CA PHE A 10 -19.25 26.05 -20.12
C PHE A 10 -18.42 25.83 -18.85
N LEU A 11 -19.09 25.72 -17.70
CA LEU A 11 -18.47 25.29 -16.45
C LEU A 11 -18.06 23.82 -16.63
N VAL A 12 -16.76 23.60 -16.86
CA VAL A 12 -16.16 22.26 -16.87
C VAL A 12 -16.39 21.66 -15.49
N TRP A 13 -17.24 20.64 -15.40
CA TRP A 13 -17.34 19.80 -14.22
C TRP A 13 -16.01 19.06 -14.09
N CYS A 14 -15.15 19.50 -13.18
CA CYS A 14 -14.06 18.67 -12.69
C CYS A 14 -14.69 17.44 -12.04
N ILE A 15 -14.57 16.29 -12.72
CA ILE A 15 -14.73 14.99 -12.07
C ILE A 15 -13.67 14.94 -10.96
N HIS A 16 -14.11 15.13 -9.71
CA HIS A 16 -13.26 14.83 -8.57
C HIS A 16 -12.92 13.34 -8.66
N LEU A 17 -11.64 13.02 -8.85
CA LEU A 17 -11.10 11.73 -8.46
C LEU A 17 -11.22 11.68 -6.94
N ALA A 18 -12.38 11.22 -6.46
CA ALA A 18 -12.59 11.04 -5.04
C ALA A 18 -11.75 9.84 -4.60
N ALA A 19 -10.66 10.09 -3.90
CA ALA A 19 -10.19 9.13 -2.91
C ALA A 19 -11.36 8.82 -1.97
N ASN A 20 -11.45 7.63 -1.40
CA ASN A 20 -12.63 7.29 -0.58
C ASN A 20 -12.56 7.85 0.84
N ASN A 21 -11.99 9.04 1.04
CA ASN A 21 -12.01 9.75 2.31
C ASN A 21 -11.52 8.91 3.50
N ILE A 22 -10.44 8.12 3.32
CA ILE A 22 -9.86 7.39 4.43
C ILE A 22 -9.38 8.35 5.52
N LYS A 23 -9.81 8.06 6.75
CA LYS A 23 -9.61 8.95 7.90
C LYS A 23 -9.31 8.16 9.15
N VAL A 24 -8.35 8.67 9.92
CA VAL A 24 -8.05 8.23 11.27
C VAL A 24 -8.34 9.37 12.24
N ASP A 25 -9.09 9.09 13.30
CA ASP A 25 -9.47 10.05 14.33
C ASP A 25 -9.31 9.47 15.73
N SER A 26 -9.48 10.30 16.76
CA SER A 26 -9.63 9.86 18.16
C SER A 26 -8.44 9.02 18.67
N ILE A 27 -7.23 9.32 18.21
CA ILE A 27 -6.02 8.57 18.58
C ILE A 27 -5.76 8.75 20.08
N SER A 28 -5.61 7.64 20.80
CA SER A 28 -5.26 7.62 22.21
C SER A 28 -4.46 6.38 22.61
N VAL A 29 -3.94 6.39 23.83
CA VAL A 29 -3.18 5.30 24.43
C VAL A 29 -3.99 4.75 25.60
N VAL A 30 -4.32 3.46 25.57
CA VAL A 30 -5.17 2.81 26.59
C VAL A 30 -4.59 1.45 27.00
N ASN A 31 -5.03 0.94 28.15
CA ASN A 31 -4.73 -0.42 28.62
C ASN A 31 -3.23 -0.75 28.62
N GLN A 32 -2.42 0.10 29.26
CA GLN A 32 -1.00 -0.17 29.47
C GLN A 32 -0.80 -1.40 30.37
N ASP A 33 0.13 -2.27 29.96
CA ASP A 33 0.68 -3.34 30.78
C ASP A 33 2.19 -3.07 30.95
N ALA A 34 2.55 -2.55 32.12
CA ALA A 34 3.93 -2.23 32.50
C ALA A 34 4.76 -3.46 32.95
N THR A 35 4.17 -4.66 32.95
CA THR A 35 4.91 -5.90 33.20
C THR A 35 5.35 -6.55 31.89
N GLN A 36 4.53 -6.42 30.85
CA GLN A 36 4.80 -6.94 29.50
C GLN A 36 5.26 -5.86 28.51
N ASP A 37 5.42 -4.62 28.98
CA ASP A 37 5.86 -3.44 28.25
C ASP A 37 5.08 -3.20 26.93
N PHE A 38 3.75 -3.27 27.00
CA PHE A 38 2.88 -2.94 25.87
C PHE A 38 1.73 -2.02 26.24
N VAL A 39 1.19 -1.36 25.21
CA VAL A 39 -0.03 -0.58 25.31
C VAL A 39 -0.93 -0.80 24.11
N MET A 40 -2.21 -0.44 24.21
CA MET A 40 -3.12 -0.39 23.08
C MET A 40 -3.16 1.03 22.51
N VAL A 41 -2.78 1.19 21.25
CA VAL A 41 -3.03 2.41 20.49
C VAL A 41 -4.46 2.33 19.97
N GLU A 42 -5.34 3.13 20.55
CA GLU A 42 -6.76 3.20 20.19
C GLU A 42 -7.00 4.30 19.16
N PHE A 43 -7.83 4.05 18.16
CA PHE A 43 -8.26 5.04 17.16
C PHE A 43 -9.58 4.65 16.48
N ASP A 44 -10.18 5.63 15.81
CA ASP A 44 -11.30 5.43 14.90
C ASP A 44 -10.80 5.39 13.46
N LEU A 45 -11.41 4.55 12.61
CA LEU A 45 -11.07 4.40 11.20
C LEU A 45 -12.34 4.44 10.35
N SER A 46 -12.35 5.29 9.33
CA SER A 46 -13.44 5.33 8.34
C SER A 46 -12.92 5.52 6.94
N TRP A 47 -13.65 5.00 5.96
CA TRP A 47 -13.52 5.32 4.53
C TRP A 47 -14.79 4.90 3.78
N GLU A 48 -14.94 5.39 2.56
CA GLU A 48 -16.12 5.19 1.71
C GLU A 48 -15.92 4.04 0.71
N ASN A 49 -17.03 3.60 0.09
CA ASN A 49 -17.02 2.66 -1.05
C ASN A 49 -16.16 1.40 -0.85
N SER A 50 -16.13 0.91 0.37
CA SER A 50 -15.35 -0.24 0.74
C SER A 50 -16.12 -1.52 0.40
N TRP A 51 -15.44 -2.63 0.08
CA TRP A 51 -16.06 -3.87 -0.36
C TRP A 51 -15.28 -5.13 0.03
N ARG A 52 -16.01 -6.25 0.07
CA ARG A 52 -15.42 -7.59 0.09
C ARG A 52 -16.27 -8.56 -0.71
N LEU A 53 -15.63 -9.29 -1.63
CA LEU A 53 -16.28 -10.32 -2.45
C LEU A 53 -15.88 -11.72 -1.97
N SER A 54 -16.85 -12.63 -1.85
CA SER A 54 -16.61 -14.07 -1.59
C SER A 54 -16.70 -14.94 -2.84
N SER A 55 -17.13 -14.36 -3.96
CA SER A 55 -17.25 -15.01 -5.27
C SER A 55 -16.73 -14.08 -6.36
N GLY A 56 -16.30 -14.63 -7.49
CA GLY A 56 -15.58 -13.83 -8.51
C GLY A 56 -14.12 -13.69 -8.14
N PRO A 57 -13.44 -12.56 -8.42
CA PRO A 57 -12.00 -12.45 -8.15
C PRO A 57 -11.65 -12.60 -6.67
N ALA A 58 -12.63 -12.66 -5.74
CA ALA A 58 -12.48 -12.84 -4.30
C ALA A 58 -11.58 -11.77 -3.64
N ASN A 59 -11.50 -10.60 -4.26
CA ASN A 59 -10.75 -9.45 -3.77
C ASN A 59 -11.57 -8.61 -2.80
N TYR A 60 -10.88 -7.76 -2.07
CA TYR A 60 -11.47 -6.81 -1.13
C TYR A 60 -10.51 -5.65 -0.91
N ASP A 61 -11.02 -4.54 -0.40
CA ASP A 61 -10.17 -3.47 0.07
C ASP A 61 -9.87 -3.59 1.57
N ALA A 62 -8.78 -2.95 1.96
CA ALA A 62 -8.27 -2.91 3.32
C ALA A 62 -7.62 -1.56 3.58
N ALA A 63 -7.41 -1.22 4.85
CA ALA A 63 -6.56 -0.12 5.27
C ALA A 63 -5.24 -0.69 5.79
N TRP A 64 -4.12 -0.30 5.19
CA TRP A 64 -2.79 -0.48 5.78
C TRP A 64 -2.59 0.56 6.87
N ILE A 65 -2.44 0.10 8.11
CA ILE A 65 -2.21 0.92 9.28
C ILE A 65 -0.76 0.83 9.71
N CYS A 66 -0.10 1.97 9.85
CA CYS A 66 1.21 2.05 10.49
C CYS A 66 1.25 3.17 11.53
N ILE A 67 2.05 2.97 12.58
CA ILE A 67 2.07 3.84 13.75
C ILE A 67 3.48 4.40 13.93
N LYS A 68 3.58 5.72 14.00
CA LYS A 68 4.78 6.44 14.38
C LYS A 68 4.63 6.95 15.80
N TYR A 69 5.73 6.94 16.56
CA TYR A 69 5.78 7.48 17.91
C TYR A 69 6.99 8.41 18.07
N ARG A 70 6.99 9.27 19.07
CA ARG A 70 8.21 9.92 19.58
C ARG A 70 8.10 10.11 21.09
N VAL A 71 9.23 10.15 21.77
CA VAL A 71 9.32 10.33 23.22
C VAL A 71 9.84 11.73 23.50
N ASN A 72 9.15 12.55 24.28
CA ASN A 72 9.64 13.87 24.72
C ASN A 72 10.24 14.75 23.60
N ASN A 73 9.55 14.86 22.45
CA ASN A 73 10.03 15.55 21.23
C ASN A 73 11.30 14.97 20.57
N SER A 74 11.65 13.72 20.83
CA SER A 74 12.68 12.99 20.08
C SER A 74 12.34 12.88 18.60
N PRO A 75 13.29 12.46 17.75
CA PRO A 75 12.96 11.99 16.41
C PRO A 75 11.86 10.92 16.45
N TRP A 76 11.04 10.90 15.40
CA TRP A 76 9.97 9.91 15.24
C TRP A 76 10.55 8.51 15.00
N GLY A 77 10.12 7.56 15.82
CA GLY A 77 10.33 6.13 15.65
C GLY A 77 9.12 5.43 15.04
N HIS A 78 9.32 4.18 14.63
CA HIS A 78 8.25 3.31 14.13
C HIS A 78 7.81 2.35 15.23
N ALA A 79 6.52 2.39 15.58
CA ALA A 79 5.98 1.56 16.64
C ALA A 79 5.98 0.10 16.20
N ARG A 80 6.57 -0.77 17.02
CA ARG A 80 6.65 -2.20 16.76
C ARG A 80 5.33 -2.87 17.14
N VAL A 81 4.51 -3.15 16.13
CA VAL A 81 3.21 -3.81 16.30
C VAL A 81 3.44 -5.25 16.77
N HIS A 82 2.63 -5.70 17.72
CA HIS A 82 2.68 -7.09 18.19
C HIS A 82 2.29 -8.04 17.06
N TYR A 83 2.99 -9.17 16.94
CA TYR A 83 2.70 -10.20 15.95
C TYR A 83 3.06 -11.59 16.50
N VAL A 84 2.16 -12.53 16.25
CA VAL A 84 2.28 -13.98 16.52
C VAL A 84 2.00 -14.74 15.23
N ASN A 85 0.82 -14.52 14.62
CA ASN A 85 0.38 -15.22 13.43
C ASN A 85 -0.44 -14.36 12.44
N GLY A 86 -0.71 -13.10 12.77
CA GLY A 86 -1.46 -12.16 11.96
C GLY A 86 -2.88 -11.92 12.48
N THR A 87 -3.54 -12.90 13.09
CA THR A 87 -4.98 -12.81 13.46
C THR A 87 -5.27 -12.93 14.96
N ASP A 88 -4.36 -13.51 15.74
CA ASP A 88 -4.47 -13.66 17.20
C ASP A 88 -3.31 -12.95 17.91
N ASP A 89 -3.11 -11.69 17.55
CA ASP A 89 -1.96 -10.89 17.99
C ASP A 89 -2.30 -9.95 19.16
N GLY A 90 -3.44 -10.19 19.82
CA GLY A 90 -3.93 -9.37 20.93
C GLY A 90 -4.45 -7.99 20.51
N HIS A 91 -4.71 -7.78 19.21
CA HIS A 91 -5.38 -6.59 18.69
C HIS A 91 -6.89 -6.68 18.90
N GLN A 92 -7.58 -5.53 18.90
CA GLN A 92 -9.04 -5.49 19.02
C GLN A 92 -9.61 -4.63 17.91
N VAL A 93 -10.66 -5.13 17.26
CA VAL A 93 -11.43 -4.42 16.25
C VAL A 93 -12.92 -4.58 16.56
N PRO A 94 -13.78 -3.61 16.19
CA PRO A 94 -15.22 -3.75 16.39
C PRO A 94 -15.82 -4.80 15.44
N ASP A 95 -17.05 -5.22 15.74
CA ASP A 95 -17.81 -6.17 14.93
C ASP A 95 -17.85 -5.76 13.44
N GLY A 96 -17.70 -6.74 12.56
CA GLY A 96 -17.69 -6.53 11.10
C GLY A 96 -16.33 -6.09 10.53
N ALA A 97 -15.30 -5.93 11.36
CA ALA A 97 -13.93 -5.69 10.97
C ALA A 97 -13.04 -6.91 11.29
N MET A 98 -12.00 -7.10 10.49
CA MET A 98 -10.91 -8.03 10.72
C MET A 98 -9.59 -7.27 10.69
N ILE A 99 -8.60 -7.76 11.43
CA ILE A 99 -7.24 -7.25 11.42
C ILE A 99 -6.25 -8.36 11.08
N ASN A 100 -5.25 -8.03 10.27
CA ASN A 100 -4.11 -8.89 9.96
C ASN A 100 -2.79 -8.13 10.22
N ALA A 101 -2.02 -8.48 11.25
CA ALA A 101 -0.72 -7.86 11.48
C ALA A 101 0.38 -8.50 10.63
N MET A 102 1.35 -7.69 10.23
CA MET A 102 2.45 -8.16 9.39
C MET A 102 3.60 -8.71 10.22
N SER A 103 4.22 -9.77 9.71
CA SER A 103 5.33 -10.47 10.38
C SER A 103 6.60 -9.63 10.53
N ASP A 104 6.68 -8.49 9.83
CA ASP A 104 7.78 -7.53 9.96
C ASP A 104 7.54 -6.48 11.06
N PHE A 105 6.42 -6.59 11.80
CA PHE A 105 6.04 -5.72 12.91
C PHE A 105 5.77 -4.26 12.52
N THR A 106 5.66 -3.96 11.22
CA THR A 106 5.56 -2.58 10.72
C THR A 106 4.13 -2.04 10.68
N GLY A 107 3.12 -2.90 10.80
CA GLY A 107 1.74 -2.47 10.70
C GLY A 107 0.76 -3.61 10.59
N SER A 108 -0.48 -3.24 10.31
CA SER A 108 -1.60 -4.17 10.19
C SER A 108 -2.54 -3.75 9.08
N LEU A 109 -3.16 -4.72 8.43
CA LEU A 109 -4.26 -4.52 7.49
C LEU A 109 -5.60 -4.67 8.22
N ILE A 110 -6.48 -3.69 8.08
CA ILE A 110 -7.85 -3.76 8.62
C ILE A 110 -8.86 -3.77 7.47
N TYR A 111 -9.79 -4.71 7.47
CA TYR A 111 -10.72 -4.93 6.35
C TYR A 111 -12.05 -5.53 6.84
N ARG A 112 -13.07 -5.57 5.97
CA ARG A 112 -14.37 -6.14 6.32
C ARG A 112 -14.26 -7.61 6.68
N GLU A 113 -14.95 -8.03 7.73
CA GLU A 113 -15.04 -9.43 8.14
C GLU A 113 -15.86 -10.28 7.16
N SER A 114 -16.97 -9.76 6.67
CA SER A 114 -17.88 -10.47 5.78
C SER A 114 -17.95 -9.82 4.40
N SER A 115 -18.45 -10.57 3.41
CA SER A 115 -18.78 -9.98 2.12
C SER A 115 -19.82 -8.87 2.27
N GLY A 116 -19.67 -7.84 1.46
CA GLY A 116 -20.53 -6.66 1.51
C GLY A 116 -19.85 -5.45 0.89
N SER A 117 -20.58 -4.34 0.82
CA SER A 117 -20.10 -3.08 0.28
C SER A 117 -20.71 -1.89 1.01
N GLY A 118 -20.05 -0.74 0.93
CA GLY A 118 -20.54 0.54 1.46
C GLY A 118 -19.46 1.29 2.23
N ASN A 119 -19.88 2.28 3.01
CA ASN A 119 -18.93 3.00 3.87
C ASN A 119 -18.63 2.17 5.12
N VAL A 120 -17.42 2.34 5.67
CA VAL A 120 -17.07 1.83 7.00
C VAL A 120 -16.78 2.99 7.93
N ASN A 121 -17.13 2.82 9.19
CA ASN A 121 -16.85 3.75 10.27
C ASN A 121 -16.71 2.94 11.54
N TRP A 122 -15.51 2.44 11.76
CA TRP A 122 -15.16 1.58 12.88
C TRP A 122 -14.56 2.42 14.00
N LYS A 123 -15.00 2.10 15.22
CA LYS A 123 -14.66 2.85 16.43
C LYS A 123 -13.84 1.98 17.37
N ASN A 124 -12.99 2.64 18.15
CA ASN A 124 -12.21 2.00 19.22
C ASN A 124 -11.38 0.80 18.73
N ILE A 125 -10.80 0.89 17.53
CA ILE A 125 -9.81 -0.09 17.07
C ILE A 125 -8.58 0.04 17.98
N ARG A 126 -8.02 -1.08 18.43
CA ARG A 126 -6.85 -1.12 19.30
C ARG A 126 -5.77 -2.01 18.70
N ILE A 127 -4.66 -1.39 18.34
CA ILE A 127 -3.46 -2.10 17.90
C ILE A 127 -2.50 -2.19 19.10
N ARG A 128 -2.01 -3.40 19.36
CA ARG A 128 -1.06 -3.65 20.45
C ARG A 128 0.33 -3.20 20.01
N TRP A 129 0.85 -2.20 20.69
CA TRP A 129 2.22 -1.71 20.50
C TRP A 129 3.10 -2.20 21.66
N ASN A 130 4.13 -3.00 21.33
CA ASN A 130 5.11 -3.47 22.30
C ASN A 130 6.20 -2.40 22.51
N TYR A 131 5.86 -1.33 23.22
CA TYR A 131 6.73 -0.16 23.38
C TYR A 131 8.08 -0.50 24.04
N GLY A 132 8.16 -1.50 24.93
CA GLY A 132 9.42 -1.91 25.55
C GLY A 132 10.42 -2.45 24.53
N GLN A 133 9.95 -3.09 23.46
CA GLN A 133 10.82 -3.55 22.37
C GLN A 133 11.31 -2.41 21.48
N ASN A 134 10.70 -1.22 21.59
CA ASN A 134 11.19 0.02 21.00
C ASN A 134 12.10 0.81 21.97
N GLY A 135 12.36 0.30 23.17
CA GLY A 135 13.18 0.95 24.20
C GLY A 135 12.47 2.08 24.96
N VAL A 136 11.17 2.25 24.76
CA VAL A 136 10.35 3.24 25.48
C VAL A 136 10.09 2.74 26.90
N GLN A 137 10.18 3.62 27.89
CA GLN A 137 9.95 3.31 29.30
C GLN A 137 8.47 3.52 29.68
N ASP A 138 8.00 2.86 30.74
CA ASP A 138 6.58 2.89 31.14
C ASP A 138 6.01 4.29 31.39
N ASN A 139 6.86 5.21 31.86
CA ASN A 139 6.45 6.57 32.22
C ASN A 139 6.88 7.63 31.19
N ASP A 140 7.40 7.20 30.03
CA ASP A 140 7.75 8.12 28.95
C ASP A 140 6.48 8.77 28.38
N GLN A 141 6.54 10.07 28.16
CA GLN A 141 5.49 10.77 27.44
C GLN A 141 5.70 10.58 25.94
N VAL A 142 4.68 10.03 25.29
CA VAL A 142 4.70 9.70 23.86
C VAL A 142 3.71 10.54 23.06
N ASP A 143 4.15 11.01 21.91
CA ASP A 143 3.24 11.49 20.86
C ASP A 143 3.07 10.38 19.82
N LEU A 144 1.86 10.24 19.27
CA LEU A 144 1.54 9.25 18.26
C LEU A 144 1.06 9.89 16.96
N LYS A 145 1.37 9.23 15.84
CA LYS A 145 0.70 9.41 14.56
C LYS A 145 0.29 8.04 14.05
N VAL A 146 -0.95 7.91 13.64
CA VAL A 146 -1.48 6.71 13.00
C VAL A 146 -1.78 7.06 11.54
N PHE A 147 -1.14 6.34 10.62
CA PHE A 147 -1.37 6.51 9.19
C PHE A 147 -2.24 5.36 8.68
N ALA A 148 -3.10 5.68 7.71
CA ALA A 148 -3.91 4.70 7.01
C ALA A 148 -3.82 4.92 5.50
N ILE A 149 -3.57 3.84 4.76
CA ILE A 149 -3.52 3.85 3.29
C ILE A 149 -4.50 2.80 2.78
N GLU A 150 -5.38 3.18 1.85
CA GLU A 150 -6.28 2.22 1.21
C GLU A 150 -5.51 1.27 0.29
N MET A 151 -5.72 -0.02 0.51
CA MET A 151 -5.11 -1.13 -0.22
C MET A 151 -6.20 -2.01 -0.82
N VAL A 152 -5.86 -2.77 -1.85
CA VAL A 152 -6.69 -3.85 -2.41
C VAL A 152 -5.93 -5.16 -2.26
N TYR A 153 -6.58 -6.15 -1.64
CA TYR A 153 -6.12 -7.54 -1.66
C TYR A 153 -6.34 -8.12 -3.06
N VAL A 154 -5.25 -8.49 -3.74
CA VAL A 154 -5.26 -9.22 -4.99
C VAL A 154 -5.06 -10.71 -4.66
N PRO A 155 -6.06 -11.57 -4.87
CA PRO A 155 -5.94 -12.97 -4.49
C PRO A 155 -4.95 -13.72 -5.37
N GLN A 156 -4.41 -14.79 -4.81
CA GLN A 156 -3.58 -15.73 -5.55
C GLN A 156 -4.36 -16.27 -6.75
N GLY A 157 -3.73 -16.28 -7.92
CA GLY A 157 -4.38 -16.80 -9.12
C GLY A 157 -3.43 -16.94 -10.31
N PRO A 158 -3.73 -17.87 -11.23
CA PRO A 158 -2.98 -17.97 -12.47
C PRO A 158 -3.27 -16.77 -13.37
N PHE A 159 -2.27 -16.34 -14.13
CA PHE A 159 -2.40 -15.26 -15.11
C PHE A 159 -1.49 -15.50 -16.31
N TYR A 160 -1.76 -14.80 -17.40
CA TYR A 160 -0.98 -14.90 -18.63
C TYR A 160 -0.04 -13.71 -18.76
N VAL A 161 1.17 -13.97 -19.24
CA VAL A 161 2.11 -12.95 -19.72
C VAL A 161 2.30 -13.10 -21.22
N GLY A 162 2.53 -11.96 -21.89
CA GLY A 162 2.67 -11.92 -23.34
C GLY A 162 1.33 -11.82 -24.08
N GLY A 163 1.33 -11.05 -25.17
CA GLY A 163 0.19 -10.93 -26.08
C GLY A 163 0.21 -11.98 -27.19
N THR A 164 -0.97 -12.39 -27.66
CA THR A 164 -1.13 -13.33 -28.78
C THR A 164 -0.84 -12.69 -30.15
N SER A 165 -0.87 -11.36 -30.22
CA SER A 165 -0.52 -10.53 -31.37
C SER A 165 0.54 -9.49 -30.99
N GLY A 166 0.89 -8.61 -31.92
CA GLY A 166 1.75 -7.45 -31.66
C GLY A 166 3.24 -7.66 -31.99
N THR A 167 3.95 -6.54 -32.08
CA THR A 167 5.39 -6.44 -32.40
C THR A 167 6.16 -5.81 -31.25
N GLU A 168 5.70 -6.02 -30.01
CA GLU A 168 6.34 -5.51 -28.81
C GLU A 168 7.78 -6.05 -28.72
N ALA A 169 8.73 -5.15 -28.45
CA ALA A 169 10.10 -5.54 -28.14
C ALA A 169 10.09 -6.38 -26.84
N ASN A 170 10.94 -7.41 -26.77
CA ASN A 170 11.09 -8.27 -25.59
C ASN A 170 9.79 -8.94 -25.11
N LYS A 171 8.82 -9.16 -25.99
CA LYS A 171 7.54 -9.80 -25.64
C LYS A 171 7.76 -11.17 -25.03
N PHE A 172 7.12 -11.44 -23.89
CA PHE A 172 7.03 -12.79 -23.33
C PHE A 172 6.13 -13.68 -24.19
N TYR A 173 6.49 -14.95 -24.34
CA TYR A 173 5.67 -15.97 -24.99
C TYR A 173 6.05 -17.37 -24.51
N GLN A 174 5.20 -18.35 -24.77
CA GLN A 174 5.50 -19.75 -24.59
C GLN A 174 6.17 -20.29 -25.87
N TYR A 175 7.44 -20.68 -25.78
CA TYR A 175 8.19 -21.22 -26.91
C TYR A 175 7.52 -22.48 -27.49
N PRO A 176 7.51 -22.71 -28.83
CA PRO A 176 8.20 -21.97 -29.90
C PRO A 176 7.44 -20.80 -30.52
N SER A 177 6.16 -20.63 -30.18
CA SER A 177 5.30 -19.69 -30.90
C SER A 177 5.27 -18.35 -30.18
N THR A 178 5.69 -17.30 -30.87
CA THR A 178 5.61 -15.90 -30.38
C THR A 178 4.16 -15.40 -30.26
N SER A 179 3.18 -16.18 -30.70
CA SER A 179 1.74 -15.92 -30.54
C SER A 179 1.11 -16.67 -29.36
N ASN A 180 1.86 -17.50 -28.62
CA ASN A 180 1.34 -18.19 -27.45
C ASN A 180 1.69 -17.38 -26.19
N SER A 181 0.69 -16.94 -25.43
CA SER A 181 0.92 -16.39 -24.10
C SER A 181 1.42 -17.48 -23.15
N TYR A 182 2.32 -17.13 -22.23
CA TYR A 182 2.80 -18.05 -21.20
C TYR A 182 1.94 -17.92 -19.95
N GLN A 183 1.42 -19.03 -19.42
CA GLN A 183 0.61 -19.02 -18.20
C GLN A 183 1.46 -19.27 -16.97
N ILE A 184 1.44 -18.33 -16.03
CA ILE A 184 2.03 -18.50 -14.70
C ILE A 184 0.96 -19.12 -13.80
N THR A 185 1.25 -20.31 -13.25
CA THR A 185 0.29 -21.12 -12.46
C THR A 185 0.76 -21.42 -11.04
N SER A 186 1.96 -21.00 -10.67
CA SER A 186 2.52 -21.18 -9.32
C SER A 186 3.70 -20.23 -9.07
N GLU A 187 4.22 -20.22 -7.84
CA GLU A 187 5.50 -19.59 -7.50
C GLU A 187 6.73 -20.50 -7.70
N ASN A 188 6.57 -21.66 -8.34
CA ASN A 188 7.69 -22.54 -8.65
C ASN A 188 8.64 -21.89 -9.66
N ALA A 189 9.84 -22.46 -9.81
CA ALA A 189 10.81 -21.97 -10.78
C ALA A 189 10.19 -22.00 -12.19
N ILE A 190 10.41 -20.93 -12.96
CA ILE A 190 9.98 -20.85 -14.36
C ILE A 190 11.20 -21.06 -15.25
N ASP A 191 11.19 -22.13 -16.03
CA ASP A 191 12.21 -22.35 -17.02
C ASP A 191 12.10 -21.32 -18.16
N VAL A 192 13.24 -20.71 -18.48
CA VAL A 192 13.39 -19.73 -19.56
C VAL A 192 14.28 -20.33 -20.65
N GLY A 193 13.81 -20.36 -21.89
CA GLY A 193 14.63 -20.83 -23.01
C GLY A 193 13.84 -21.31 -24.22
N THR A 194 14.56 -21.95 -25.16
CA THR A 194 14.03 -22.41 -26.45
C THR A 194 13.59 -23.87 -26.44
N VAL A 195 13.18 -24.39 -25.27
CA VAL A 195 12.53 -25.71 -25.16
C VAL A 195 11.02 -25.52 -25.27
N ASN A 196 10.35 -26.40 -26.02
CA ASN A 196 8.89 -26.32 -26.21
C ASN A 196 8.16 -26.29 -24.86
N GLY A 197 7.36 -25.25 -24.62
CA GLY A 197 6.63 -25.03 -23.38
C GLY A 197 7.31 -24.11 -22.36
N PHE A 198 8.57 -23.72 -22.55
CA PHE A 198 9.24 -22.78 -21.65
C PHE A 198 8.78 -21.35 -21.89
N LEU A 199 8.96 -20.49 -20.88
CA LEU A 199 8.86 -19.05 -21.06
C LEU A 199 10.02 -18.61 -21.95
N TYR A 200 9.76 -17.72 -22.90
CA TYR A 200 10.82 -17.11 -23.68
C TYR A 200 10.46 -15.69 -24.09
N TYR A 201 11.48 -14.94 -24.50
CA TYR A 201 11.38 -13.57 -24.99
C TYR A 201 12.61 -13.29 -25.84
N ASN A 202 12.45 -12.46 -26.87
CA ASN A 202 13.59 -12.04 -27.69
C ASN A 202 14.27 -10.85 -27.02
N ALA A 203 15.47 -11.04 -26.47
CA ALA A 203 16.25 -9.97 -25.86
C ALA A 203 16.80 -9.01 -26.93
N VAL A 204 16.10 -7.90 -27.17
CA VAL A 204 16.54 -6.79 -28.03
C VAL A 204 16.73 -5.52 -27.19
N ALA A 205 17.83 -4.79 -27.46
CA ALA A 205 18.25 -3.60 -26.70
C ALA A 205 18.40 -3.88 -25.20
N VAL A 206 17.65 -3.17 -24.34
CA VAL A 206 17.61 -3.40 -22.87
C VAL A 206 16.62 -4.53 -22.56
N GLY A 207 16.91 -5.73 -23.09
CA GLY A 207 16.14 -6.95 -22.84
C GLY A 207 16.61 -7.67 -21.57
N GLY A 208 15.84 -8.67 -21.13
CA GLY A 208 16.31 -9.60 -20.09
C GLY A 208 17.55 -10.40 -20.54
N ASP A 209 18.18 -11.11 -19.61
CA ASP A 209 19.41 -11.87 -19.85
C ASP A 209 19.22 -13.13 -20.71
N GLY A 210 17.98 -13.53 -20.98
CA GLY A 210 17.63 -14.76 -21.69
C GLY A 210 17.99 -16.03 -20.90
N LEU A 211 18.35 -15.88 -19.63
CA LEU A 211 18.75 -16.98 -18.76
C LEU A 211 17.58 -17.46 -17.91
N GLY A 212 17.68 -18.70 -17.48
CA GLY A 212 16.72 -19.33 -16.59
C GLY A 212 17.38 -20.33 -15.65
N PRO A 213 16.61 -20.84 -14.69
CA PRO A 213 15.21 -20.49 -14.44
C PRO A 213 15.05 -19.17 -13.67
N ILE A 214 13.88 -18.53 -13.78
CA ILE A 214 13.45 -17.54 -12.79
C ILE A 214 13.25 -18.30 -11.47
N PRO A 215 13.99 -17.99 -10.40
CA PRO A 215 14.03 -18.83 -9.20
C PRO A 215 12.75 -18.74 -8.37
N VAL A 216 12.55 -19.74 -7.50
CA VAL A 216 11.41 -19.80 -6.57
C VAL A 216 11.34 -18.59 -5.62
N THR A 217 12.49 -17.95 -5.35
CA THR A 217 12.61 -16.78 -4.47
C THR A 217 12.22 -15.46 -5.14
N PHE A 218 12.15 -15.43 -6.48
CA PHE A 218 11.70 -14.25 -7.20
C PHE A 218 10.16 -14.17 -7.18
N PRO A 219 9.56 -13.04 -6.76
CA PRO A 219 8.11 -12.89 -6.77
C PRO A 219 7.60 -12.81 -8.20
N LYS A 220 6.76 -13.76 -8.60
CA LYS A 220 6.22 -13.82 -9.97
C LYS A 220 4.82 -13.22 -10.07
N GLY A 221 4.20 -12.84 -8.97
CA GLY A 221 2.85 -12.27 -8.95
C GLY A 221 1.73 -13.32 -8.94
N PHE A 222 2.07 -14.60 -8.71
CA PHE A 222 1.06 -15.65 -8.54
C PHE A 222 0.48 -15.63 -7.13
N LYS A 223 1.33 -15.51 -6.10
CA LYS A 223 0.88 -15.39 -4.69
C LYS A 223 0.00 -14.16 -4.51
N ALA A 224 -0.89 -14.24 -3.52
CA ALA A 224 -1.70 -13.09 -3.14
C ALA A 224 -0.84 -11.93 -2.61
N PHE A 225 -1.26 -10.70 -2.88
CA PHE A 225 -0.56 -9.49 -2.43
C PHE A 225 -1.54 -8.34 -2.24
N TYR A 226 -1.07 -7.24 -1.66
CA TYR A 226 -1.81 -5.99 -1.59
C TYR A 226 -1.20 -4.96 -2.54
N CYS A 227 -2.04 -4.21 -3.26
CA CYS A 227 -1.63 -3.02 -3.98
C CYS A 227 -2.36 -1.78 -3.46
N MET A 228 -1.77 -0.60 -3.61
CA MET A 228 -2.46 0.63 -3.24
C MET A 228 -3.70 0.82 -4.10
N LYS A 229 -4.83 1.13 -3.47
CA LYS A 229 -6.12 1.34 -4.15
C LYS A 229 -6.13 2.65 -4.93
N TYR A 230 -5.39 3.64 -4.43
CA TYR A 230 -5.19 4.96 -5.04
C TYR A 230 -3.73 5.40 -4.88
N GLU A 231 -3.36 6.42 -5.63
CA GLU A 231 -2.14 7.19 -5.36
C GLU A 231 -2.24 7.87 -3.98
N LEU A 232 -1.10 8.10 -3.33
CA LEU A 232 -1.05 8.84 -2.08
C LEU A 232 -1.40 10.31 -2.31
N THR A 233 -2.16 10.90 -1.40
CA THR A 233 -2.36 12.36 -1.40
C THR A 233 -1.08 13.06 -0.94
N GLU A 234 -0.91 14.32 -1.36
CA GLU A 234 0.22 15.13 -0.90
C GLU A 234 0.21 15.31 0.62
N GLU A 235 -0.98 15.44 1.22
CA GLU A 235 -1.15 15.52 2.67
C GLU A 235 -0.61 14.25 3.36
N GLN A 236 -1.00 13.06 2.87
CA GLN A 236 -0.52 11.79 3.40
C GLN A 236 1.01 11.68 3.29
N TRP A 237 1.56 12.06 2.13
CA TRP A 237 3.00 12.05 1.92
C TRP A 237 3.72 13.01 2.86
N VAL A 238 3.29 14.27 2.96
CA VAL A 238 3.93 15.30 3.82
C VAL A 238 3.84 14.90 5.28
N ALA A 239 2.69 14.37 5.74
CA ALA A 239 2.53 13.90 7.11
C ALA A 239 3.52 12.78 7.46
N PHE A 240 3.74 11.84 6.52
CA PHE A 240 4.72 10.75 6.65
C PHE A 240 6.15 11.28 6.56
N PHE A 241 6.46 12.13 5.58
CA PHE A 241 7.78 12.73 5.35
C PHE A 241 8.27 13.51 6.57
N ASN A 242 7.35 14.25 7.22
CA ASN A 242 7.63 14.96 8.47
C ASN A 242 7.83 14.05 9.71
N SER A 243 7.74 12.73 9.54
CA SER A 243 8.06 11.71 10.55
C SER A 243 9.33 10.91 10.25
N LEU A 244 10.11 11.36 9.27
CA LEU A 244 11.37 10.75 8.86
C LEU A 244 12.57 11.47 9.50
N SER A 245 13.67 10.74 9.69
CA SER A 245 14.96 11.37 9.98
C SER A 245 15.48 12.16 8.77
N GLU A 246 16.42 13.08 8.98
CA GLU A 246 17.00 13.86 7.89
C GLU A 246 17.62 12.97 6.79
N ASP A 247 18.34 11.90 7.16
CA ASP A 247 18.86 10.94 6.19
C ASP A 247 17.75 10.24 5.40
N GLN A 248 16.63 9.92 6.06
CA GLN A 248 15.49 9.27 5.40
C GLN A 248 14.75 10.24 4.48
N LYS A 249 14.67 11.52 4.83
CA LYS A 249 14.11 12.59 4.00
C LYS A 249 14.96 12.81 2.76
N ALA A 250 16.28 12.94 2.91
CA ALA A 250 17.20 13.08 1.78
C ALA A 250 17.07 11.94 0.76
N ASN A 251 16.90 10.70 1.24
CA ASN A 251 16.69 9.54 0.37
C ASN A 251 15.30 9.45 -0.27
N ARG A 252 14.32 10.21 0.24
CA ARG A 252 12.93 10.23 -0.24
C ARG A 252 12.54 11.60 -0.77
N ASP A 253 13.53 12.44 -1.04
CA ASP A 253 13.29 13.76 -1.56
C ASP A 253 12.75 13.69 -2.98
N ILE A 254 11.49 14.11 -3.13
CA ILE A 254 10.82 14.17 -4.42
C ILE A 254 11.00 15.55 -5.08
N THR A 255 11.59 16.55 -4.41
CA THR A 255 11.85 17.89 -4.96
C THR A 255 13.21 17.97 -5.63
N GLY A 256 14.17 17.14 -5.22
CA GLY A 256 15.50 17.03 -5.83
C GLY A 256 15.55 16.50 -7.28
N PRO A 257 16.77 16.35 -7.85
CA PRO A 257 16.98 16.02 -9.26
C PRO A 257 16.41 14.68 -9.73
N GLY A 258 16.23 13.72 -8.81
CA GLY A 258 15.60 12.42 -9.10
C GLY A 258 14.07 12.44 -9.06
N GLY A 259 13.48 13.55 -8.62
CA GLY A 259 12.04 13.79 -8.58
C GLY A 259 11.63 14.90 -9.55
N LYS A 260 10.94 15.93 -9.06
CA LYS A 260 10.45 17.05 -9.89
C LYS A 260 11.51 18.13 -10.15
N ASN A 261 12.68 18.04 -9.54
CA ASN A 261 13.81 18.97 -9.70
C ASN A 261 13.42 20.46 -9.51
N SER A 262 12.58 20.72 -8.50
CA SER A 262 12.10 22.05 -8.14
C SER A 262 11.45 22.00 -6.76
N ASP A 263 11.59 23.07 -5.99
CA ASP A 263 10.77 23.33 -4.79
C ASP A 263 9.44 24.03 -5.12
N GLY A 264 9.29 24.52 -6.36
CA GLY A 264 8.05 25.11 -6.84
C GLY A 264 6.99 24.08 -7.26
N VAL A 265 5.82 24.59 -7.67
CA VAL A 265 4.75 23.73 -8.20
C VAL A 265 5.11 23.23 -9.60
N VAL A 266 5.16 21.91 -9.78
CA VAL A 266 5.43 21.27 -11.07
C VAL A 266 4.43 20.13 -11.28
N ASN A 267 3.73 20.12 -12.41
CA ASN A 267 2.72 19.10 -12.76
C ASN A 267 1.67 18.85 -11.65
N GLY A 268 1.27 19.92 -10.96
CA GLY A 268 0.30 19.85 -9.86
C GLY A 268 0.87 19.40 -8.52
N ASN A 269 2.16 19.03 -8.44
CA ASN A 269 2.82 18.70 -7.18
C ASN A 269 3.24 19.99 -6.44
N THR A 270 2.69 20.23 -5.24
CA THR A 270 2.98 21.41 -4.41
C THR A 270 3.93 21.15 -3.23
N ILE A 271 4.50 19.96 -3.13
CA ILE A 271 5.41 19.59 -2.04
C ILE A 271 6.74 20.34 -2.18
N GLU A 272 7.23 20.91 -1.08
CA GLU A 272 8.50 21.66 -1.01
C GLU A 272 9.34 21.12 0.14
N TRP A 273 10.65 20.98 -0.06
CA TRP A 273 11.61 20.68 0.99
C TRP A 273 12.96 21.33 0.69
N VAL A 274 13.37 22.29 1.54
CA VAL A 274 14.54 23.14 1.30
C VAL A 274 15.85 22.62 1.91
N GLY A 275 15.85 21.40 2.45
CA GLY A 275 16.97 20.83 3.20
C GLY A 275 17.03 21.37 4.63
#